data_AF-A0A7S7NQP2-F1
#
_entry.id   AF-A0A7S7NQP2-F1
#
_cell.length_a   1.000
_cell.length_b   1.000
_cell.length_c   1.000
_cell.angle_alpha   90.00
_cell.angle_beta   90.00
_cell.angle_gamma   90.00
#
_symmetry.space_group_name_H-M   'P 1'
#
loop_
_entity.id
_entity.type
_entity.pdbx_description
1 polymer ?
#
loop_
_entity_poly.entity_id
_entity_poly.type
_entity_poly.pdbx_seq_one_letter_code
_entity_poly.pdbx_strand_id
1 'polypeptide(L)'
;MGSILITGRVRCVLGCGALLASAVLAYGADWKDKPFPNWNDDAVVRMVSDSPWAHVKSVNLMWVKPGDRPFSYKDVPGNTPNGTIKGGSPVGGIGVPRTSLPAKADIIVRWATALPIRHATALYKARQQKQGEAKINSLIGAPPQDYILEIYGVPAEVAHLGAGVVEIETERTSFLRTRSGRIIKPTKVEVVPQGLTIAIQIHFPNTAPIELKDEEVECVSDLQIFAIHEKFRLSQMVYQNHLEL
;
A
#
# COMPACT_ATOMS: atom_id res chain seq x y z
N MET A 1 -32.95 -29.33 -81.40
CA MET A 1 -33.62 -30.62 -81.12
C MET A 1 -32.78 -31.37 -80.10
N GLY A 2 -33.41 -31.84 -79.01
CA GLY A 2 -32.80 -32.82 -78.09
C GLY A 2 -32.59 -32.33 -76.66
N SER A 3 -33.61 -32.51 -75.82
CA SER A 3 -33.62 -32.34 -74.36
C SER A 3 -33.10 -33.60 -73.62
N ILE A 4 -33.02 -33.48 -72.28
CA ILE A 4 -33.04 -34.52 -71.18
C ILE A 4 -31.69 -34.65 -70.45
N LEU A 5 -31.49 -33.99 -69.28
CA LEU A 5 -31.79 -34.38 -67.88
C LEU A 5 -31.02 -35.62 -67.39
N ILE A 6 -30.24 -35.49 -66.31
CA ILE A 6 -30.33 -36.31 -65.07
C ILE A 6 -29.45 -35.69 -63.95
N THR A 7 -30.05 -35.74 -62.78
CA THR A 7 -29.71 -35.30 -61.42
C THR A 7 -28.49 -35.97 -60.77
N GLY A 8 -27.76 -35.22 -59.94
CA GLY A 8 -26.83 -35.78 -58.94
C GLY A 8 -26.55 -34.79 -57.80
N ARG A 9 -27.24 -34.96 -56.67
CA ARG A 9 -27.00 -34.22 -55.41
C ARG A 9 -25.68 -34.70 -54.78
N VAL A 10 -24.78 -33.77 -54.44
CA VAL A 10 -23.78 -33.99 -53.37
C VAL A 10 -23.88 -32.83 -52.39
N ARG A 11 -24.41 -33.14 -51.20
CA ARG A 11 -24.38 -32.26 -50.03
C ARG A 11 -22.94 -32.22 -49.53
N CYS A 12 -22.28 -31.08 -49.64
CA CYS A 12 -21.06 -30.81 -48.88
C CYS A 12 -21.44 -29.91 -47.70
N VAL A 13 -21.57 -30.52 -46.53
CA VAL A 13 -21.69 -29.81 -45.25
C VAL A 13 -20.29 -29.31 -44.92
N LEU A 14 -19.97 -28.07 -45.29
CA LEU A 14 -18.82 -27.37 -44.72
C LEU A 14 -19.26 -26.73 -43.40
N GLY A 15 -18.83 -27.36 -42.31
CA GLY A 15 -18.93 -26.80 -40.98
C GLY A 15 -18.07 -25.53 -40.87
N CYS A 16 -18.72 -24.39 -40.77
CA CYS A 16 -18.12 -23.16 -40.28
C CYS A 16 -17.90 -23.29 -38.77
N GLY A 17 -16.74 -23.85 -38.38
CA GLY A 17 -16.25 -23.76 -37.01
C GLY A 17 -15.95 -22.30 -36.70
N ALA A 18 -16.85 -21.64 -35.98
CA ALA A 18 -16.63 -20.31 -35.44
C ALA A 18 -15.54 -20.39 -34.37
N LEU A 19 -14.32 -19.99 -34.76
CA LEU A 19 -13.23 -19.69 -33.83
C LEU A 19 -13.66 -18.53 -32.93
N LEU A 20 -14.07 -18.86 -31.70
CA LEU A 20 -14.18 -17.92 -30.60
C LEU A 20 -12.77 -17.42 -30.27
N ALA A 21 -12.36 -16.32 -30.92
CA ALA A 21 -11.22 -15.53 -30.50
C ALA A 21 -11.56 -14.91 -29.14
N SER A 22 -11.12 -15.55 -28.06
CA SER A 22 -11.08 -14.95 -26.74
C SER A 22 -10.12 -13.76 -26.79
N ALA A 23 -10.66 -12.57 -27.03
CA ALA A 23 -9.96 -11.32 -26.79
C ALA A 23 -9.73 -11.22 -25.28
N VAL A 24 -8.55 -11.66 -24.83
CA VAL A 24 -8.03 -11.26 -23.53
C VAL A 24 -7.83 -9.75 -23.63
N LEU A 25 -8.82 -8.99 -23.15
CA LEU A 25 -8.66 -7.57 -22.91
C LEU A 25 -7.53 -7.44 -21.89
N ALA A 26 -6.34 -7.15 -22.39
CA ALA A 26 -5.30 -6.56 -21.58
C ALA A 26 -5.87 -5.23 -21.07
N TYR A 27 -6.46 -5.25 -19.88
CA TYR A 27 -6.84 -4.04 -19.15
C TYR A 27 -5.54 -3.33 -18.76
N GLY A 28 -5.03 -2.56 -19.72
CA GLY A 28 -3.93 -1.64 -19.53
C GLY A 28 -4.29 -0.64 -18.45
N ALA A 29 -3.26 -0.13 -17.79
CA ALA A 29 -3.33 0.99 -16.88
C ALA A 29 -3.95 2.22 -17.60
N ASP A 30 -5.27 2.39 -17.49
CA ASP A 30 -6.09 3.37 -18.22
C ASP A 30 -5.60 4.83 -18.05
N TRP A 31 -4.80 5.12 -17.02
CA TRP A 31 -4.19 6.43 -16.79
C TRP A 31 -3.08 6.81 -17.76
N LYS A 32 -2.55 5.85 -18.53
CA LYS A 32 -1.57 6.11 -19.60
C LYS A 32 -2.24 6.62 -20.87
N ASP A 33 -3.46 6.16 -21.12
CA ASP A 33 -4.18 6.41 -22.36
C ASP A 33 -5.23 7.53 -22.22
N LYS A 34 -5.72 7.77 -20.99
CA LYS A 34 -6.75 8.78 -20.71
C LYS A 34 -6.21 9.92 -19.85
N PRO A 35 -6.51 11.19 -20.19
CA PRO A 35 -6.18 12.30 -19.32
C PRO A 35 -7.07 12.31 -18.08
N PHE A 36 -6.53 12.84 -16.98
CA PHE A 36 -7.35 13.24 -15.84
C PHE A 36 -8.39 14.30 -16.28
N PRO A 37 -9.64 14.28 -15.79
CA PRO A 37 -10.21 13.39 -14.75
C PRO A 37 -10.87 12.10 -15.27
N ASN A 38 -10.68 11.73 -16.54
CA ASN A 38 -11.45 10.67 -17.22
C ASN A 38 -10.98 9.23 -16.92
N TRP A 39 -10.34 9.00 -15.78
CA TRP A 39 -9.89 7.68 -15.35
C TRP A 39 -11.06 6.86 -14.84
N ASN A 40 -11.11 5.56 -15.15
CA ASN A 40 -12.13 4.67 -14.57
C ASN A 40 -11.80 4.32 -13.09
N ASP A 41 -12.64 3.55 -12.41
CA ASP A 41 -12.41 3.16 -11.00
C ASP A 41 -11.19 2.24 -10.82
N ASP A 42 -10.99 1.27 -11.70
CA ASP A 42 -9.83 0.36 -11.66
C ASP A 42 -8.50 1.13 -11.83
N ALA A 43 -8.47 2.10 -12.74
CA ALA A 43 -7.33 2.98 -12.97
C ALA A 43 -7.01 3.82 -11.73
N VAL A 44 -8.03 4.34 -11.04
CA VAL A 44 -7.84 5.09 -9.79
C VAL A 44 -7.29 4.18 -8.68
N VAL A 45 -7.85 2.98 -8.52
CA VAL A 45 -7.40 2.02 -7.50
C VAL A 45 -5.96 1.60 -7.76
N ARG A 46 -5.64 1.16 -8.99
CA ARG A 46 -4.28 0.77 -9.36
C ARG A 46 -3.28 1.92 -9.28
N MET A 47 -3.69 3.15 -9.63
CA MET A 47 -2.80 4.31 -9.47
C MET A 47 -2.28 4.43 -8.03
N VAL A 48 -3.16 4.22 -7.04
CA VAL A 48 -2.81 4.37 -5.62
C VAL A 48 -2.27 3.10 -4.94
N SER A 49 -2.25 1.96 -5.62
CA SER A 49 -1.80 0.67 -5.06
C SER A 49 -0.71 -0.04 -5.86
N ASP A 50 -0.78 -0.03 -7.19
CA ASP A 50 0.09 -0.75 -8.12
C ASP A 50 0.41 0.12 -9.36
N SER A 51 1.31 1.07 -9.15
CA SER A 51 1.78 2.02 -10.16
C SER A 51 3.27 2.31 -9.97
N PRO A 52 3.94 3.01 -10.90
CA PRO A 52 5.33 3.43 -10.70
C PRO A 52 5.58 4.25 -9.43
N TRP A 53 4.53 4.81 -8.85
CA TRP A 53 4.57 5.61 -7.62
C TRP A 53 4.08 4.85 -6.38
N ALA A 54 3.50 3.66 -6.53
CA ALA A 54 2.87 2.91 -5.46
C ALA A 54 3.09 1.40 -5.63
N HIS A 55 3.75 0.76 -4.66
CA HIS A 55 4.03 -0.67 -4.71
C HIS A 55 3.37 -1.39 -3.53
N VAL A 56 2.62 -2.46 -3.82
CA VAL A 56 2.11 -3.39 -2.79
C VAL A 56 3.24 -4.31 -2.34
N LYS A 57 3.41 -4.49 -1.02
CA LYS A 57 4.35 -5.44 -0.42
C LYS A 57 3.68 -6.25 0.67
N SER A 58 3.97 -7.55 0.67
CA SER A 58 3.66 -8.41 1.80
C SER A 58 4.88 -8.46 2.72
N VAL A 59 4.74 -7.95 3.94
CA VAL A 59 5.81 -7.93 4.94
C VAL A 59 5.51 -8.94 6.03
N ASN A 60 6.56 -9.63 6.52
CA ASN A 60 6.43 -10.48 7.71
C ASN A 60 6.57 -9.62 8.96
N LEU A 61 5.61 -9.72 9.87
CA LEU A 61 5.64 -8.99 11.13
C LEU A 61 6.34 -9.84 12.18
N MET A 62 7.54 -9.39 12.57
CA MET A 62 8.31 -9.97 13.66
C MET A 62 7.87 -9.33 14.97
N TRP A 63 6.80 -9.89 15.53
CA TRP A 63 6.42 -9.59 16.91
C TRP A 63 7.46 -10.24 17.82
N VAL A 64 8.46 -9.47 18.24
CA VAL A 64 9.24 -9.85 19.42
C VAL A 64 8.27 -9.77 20.58
N LYS A 65 7.63 -10.90 20.91
CA LYS A 65 6.88 -11.01 22.16
C LYS A 65 7.81 -10.46 23.26
N PRO A 66 7.40 -9.46 24.06
CA PRO A 66 8.00 -9.26 25.36
C PRO A 66 8.00 -10.66 25.98
N GLY A 67 9.21 -11.20 26.21
CA GLY A 67 9.42 -12.65 26.25
C GLY A 67 8.38 -13.34 27.10
N ASP A 68 8.08 -14.60 26.77
CA ASP A 68 7.40 -15.54 27.65
C ASP A 68 8.23 -15.70 28.95
N ARG A 69 8.35 -14.64 29.75
CA ARG A 69 8.75 -14.69 31.14
C ARG A 69 7.56 -15.38 31.78
N PRO A 70 7.70 -16.64 32.25
CA PRO A 70 6.63 -17.24 33.01
C PRO A 70 6.28 -16.25 34.12
N PHE A 71 5.02 -15.86 34.17
CA PHE A 71 4.49 -14.94 35.18
C PHE A 71 5.03 -15.42 36.53
N SER A 72 5.97 -14.69 37.11
CA SER A 72 6.62 -15.15 38.33
C SER A 72 5.69 -14.79 39.47
N TYR A 73 5.60 -15.67 40.46
CA TYR A 73 4.88 -15.39 41.71
C TYR A 73 5.35 -14.06 42.36
N LYS A 74 6.58 -13.62 42.03
CA LYS A 74 7.23 -12.37 42.46
C LYS A 74 6.69 -11.11 41.79
N ASP A 75 5.99 -11.23 40.67
CA ASP A 75 5.44 -10.10 39.91
C ASP A 75 4.03 -9.71 40.39
N VAL A 76 3.48 -10.43 41.38
CA VAL A 76 2.19 -10.14 42.02
C VAL A 76 2.42 -9.22 43.23
N PRO A 77 1.94 -7.95 43.19
CA PRO A 77 2.02 -7.06 44.34
C PRO A 77 1.26 -7.68 45.53
N GLY A 78 1.96 -7.88 46.65
CA GLY A 78 1.39 -8.43 47.89
C GLY A 78 1.78 -9.89 48.21
N ASN A 79 2.53 -10.58 47.36
CA ASN A 79 2.88 -11.98 47.58
C ASN A 79 4.24 -12.15 48.30
N THR A 80 4.28 -11.87 49.60
CA THR A 80 5.43 -12.24 50.44
C THR A 80 5.41 -13.74 50.73
N PRO A 81 6.55 -14.46 50.66
CA PRO A 81 6.59 -15.90 50.86
C PRO A 81 6.62 -16.20 52.36
N ASN A 82 5.51 -15.99 53.05
CA ASN A 82 5.35 -16.52 54.40
C ASN A 82 3.86 -16.73 54.69
N GLY A 83 3.36 -17.92 54.33
CA GLY A 83 1.97 -18.27 54.60
C GLY A 83 1.55 -19.55 53.92
N THR A 84 1.63 -20.65 54.67
CA THR A 84 1.00 -21.93 54.35
C THR A 84 -0.52 -21.72 54.24
N ILE A 85 -1.08 -21.62 53.02
CA ILE A 85 -2.53 -21.57 52.82
C ILE A 85 -2.95 -22.63 51.80
N LYS A 86 -3.53 -23.72 52.34
CA LYS A 86 -4.53 -24.56 51.66
C LYS A 86 -5.75 -23.69 51.35
N GLY A 87 -6.10 -23.51 50.08
CA GLY A 87 -7.34 -22.81 49.72
C GLY A 87 -7.56 -22.77 48.23
N GLY A 88 -8.48 -23.60 47.74
CA GLY A 88 -8.96 -23.53 46.36
C GLY A 88 -9.60 -22.18 46.07
N SER A 89 -9.37 -21.66 44.87
CA SER A 89 -10.12 -20.54 44.31
C SER A 89 -10.71 -20.95 42.97
N PRO A 90 -12.05 -20.88 42.81
CA PRO A 90 -12.75 -21.15 41.57
C PRO A 90 -12.87 -19.82 40.81
N VAL A 91 -11.88 -19.50 39.97
CA VAL A 91 -12.03 -18.37 39.05
C VAL A 91 -11.82 -18.92 37.65
N GLY A 92 -12.96 -19.26 37.04
CA GLY A 92 -13.06 -19.69 35.66
C GLY A 92 -12.38 -18.66 34.77
N GLY A 93 -11.36 -19.13 34.04
CA GLY A 93 -10.74 -18.39 32.97
C GLY A 93 -11.79 -18.08 31.91
N ILE A 94 -12.30 -16.86 31.91
CA ILE A 94 -12.89 -16.25 30.73
C ILE A 94 -11.73 -16.07 29.76
N GLY A 95 -11.48 -17.12 28.96
CA GLY A 95 -10.57 -17.08 27.83
C GLY A 95 -11.15 -16.15 26.78
N VAL A 96 -10.87 -14.85 26.90
CA VAL A 96 -10.97 -13.94 25.77
C VAL A 96 -10.12 -14.57 24.66
N PRO A 97 -10.67 -14.82 23.46
CA PRO A 97 -9.88 -15.35 22.36
C PRO A 97 -8.69 -14.41 22.16
N ARG A 98 -7.47 -14.93 22.32
CA ARG A 98 -6.27 -14.20 21.91
C ARG A 98 -6.42 -13.99 20.41
N THR A 99 -6.70 -12.76 20.00
CA THR A 99 -6.49 -12.32 18.63
C THR A 99 -5.03 -12.58 18.31
N SER A 100 -4.76 -13.67 17.59
CA SER A 100 -3.44 -13.95 17.08
C SER A 100 -3.07 -12.79 16.17
N LEU A 101 -2.03 -12.04 16.55
CA LEU A 101 -1.51 -10.97 15.70
C LEU A 101 -1.16 -11.56 14.33
N PRO A 102 -1.47 -10.86 13.23
CA PRO A 102 -1.15 -11.35 11.91
C PRO A 102 0.37 -11.47 11.77
N ALA A 103 0.84 -12.61 11.25
CA ALA A 103 2.25 -12.84 10.97
C ALA A 103 2.72 -12.13 9.69
N LYS A 104 1.76 -11.69 8.86
CA LYS A 104 2.00 -10.97 7.60
C LYS A 104 1.01 -9.82 7.45
N ALA A 105 1.45 -8.74 6.83
CA ALA A 105 0.60 -7.64 6.43
C ALA A 105 0.90 -7.23 4.99
N ASP A 106 -0.15 -6.93 4.23
CA ASP A 106 -0.01 -6.33 2.92
C ASP A 106 -0.08 -4.81 3.08
N ILE A 107 1.03 -4.15 2.79
CA ILE A 107 1.20 -2.71 2.88
C ILE A 107 1.38 -2.12 1.48
N ILE A 108 1.12 -0.83 1.35
CA ILE A 108 1.39 -0.06 0.13
C ILE A 108 2.41 1.01 0.47
N VAL A 109 3.53 1.04 -0.26
CA VAL A 109 4.53 2.10 -0.15
C VAL A 109 4.35 3.01 -1.35
N ARG A 110 4.02 4.28 -1.12
CA ARG A 110 3.70 5.21 -2.22
C ARG A 110 4.17 6.64 -2.01
N TRP A 111 4.42 7.32 -3.11
CA TRP A 111 4.72 8.75 -3.17
C TRP A 111 3.42 9.56 -3.10
N ALA A 112 2.98 9.92 -1.89
CA ALA A 112 1.71 10.62 -1.67
C ALA A 112 1.69 12.04 -2.27
N THR A 113 2.87 12.63 -2.48
CA THR A 113 3.08 13.95 -3.08
C THR A 113 2.95 13.97 -4.60
N ALA A 114 3.21 12.85 -5.27
CA ALA A 114 3.18 12.76 -6.72
C ALA A 114 1.81 13.18 -7.27
N LEU A 115 1.80 14.06 -8.26
CA LEU A 115 0.57 14.54 -8.89
C LEU A 115 -0.41 13.43 -9.33
N PRO A 116 0.02 12.33 -9.99
CA PRO A 116 -0.92 11.28 -10.39
C PRO A 116 -1.57 10.56 -9.18
N ILE A 117 -0.85 10.41 -8.07
CA ILE A 117 -1.40 9.84 -6.82
C ILE A 117 -2.44 10.79 -6.21
N ARG A 118 -2.15 12.10 -6.21
CA ARG A 118 -3.08 13.12 -5.72
C ARG A 118 -4.34 13.22 -6.59
N HIS A 119 -4.20 13.14 -7.91
CA HIS A 119 -5.31 13.06 -8.86
C HIS A 119 -6.21 11.84 -8.58
N ALA A 120 -5.62 10.66 -8.43
CA ALA A 120 -6.38 9.45 -8.11
C ALA A 120 -7.08 9.55 -6.75
N THR A 121 -6.38 10.05 -5.73
CA THR A 121 -6.95 10.26 -4.39
C THR A 121 -8.12 11.25 -4.42
N ALA A 122 -8.01 12.33 -5.20
CA ALA A 122 -9.07 13.32 -5.39
C ALA A 122 -10.30 12.71 -6.09
N LEU A 123 -10.09 11.93 -7.15
CA LEU A 123 -11.17 11.21 -7.85
C LEU A 123 -11.87 10.22 -6.93
N TYR A 124 -11.11 9.44 -6.17
CA TYR A 124 -11.65 8.49 -5.21
C TYR A 124 -12.56 9.18 -4.18
N LYS A 125 -12.08 10.28 -3.58
CA LYS A 125 -12.84 11.07 -2.61
C LYS A 125 -14.10 11.69 -3.22
N ALA A 126 -14.00 12.27 -4.42
CA ALA A 126 -15.14 12.88 -5.11
C ALA A 126 -16.25 11.86 -5.37
N ARG A 127 -15.89 10.65 -5.83
CA ARG A 127 -16.83 9.56 -6.10
C ARG A 127 -17.50 9.05 -4.83
N GLN A 128 -16.72 8.81 -3.77
CA GLN A 128 -17.29 8.39 -2.49
C GLN A 128 -18.29 9.40 -1.93
N GLN A 129 -17.99 10.69 -2.05
CA GLN A 129 -18.85 11.76 -1.55
C GLN A 129 -19.98 12.15 -2.52
N LYS A 130 -20.10 11.46 -3.67
CA LYS A 130 -21.02 11.81 -4.77
C LYS A 130 -20.95 13.29 -5.15
N GLN A 131 -19.76 13.89 -5.03
CA GLN A 131 -19.54 15.28 -5.40
C GLN A 131 -19.33 15.38 -6.91
N GLY A 132 -19.97 16.38 -7.53
CA GLY A 132 -19.78 16.66 -8.95
C GLY A 132 -18.35 17.06 -9.28
N GLU A 133 -17.96 16.84 -10.54
CA GLU A 133 -16.59 17.04 -11.04
C GLU A 133 -16.01 18.43 -10.77
N ALA A 134 -16.88 19.45 -10.64
CA ALA A 134 -16.51 20.83 -10.34
C ALA A 134 -15.69 21.01 -9.04
N LYS A 135 -15.72 20.06 -8.10
CA LYS A 135 -14.95 20.13 -6.85
C LYS A 135 -13.65 19.32 -6.85
N ILE A 136 -13.36 18.53 -7.89
CA ILE A 136 -12.19 17.64 -7.89
C ILE A 136 -10.89 18.44 -7.76
N ASN A 137 -10.77 19.58 -8.45
CA ASN A 137 -9.57 20.42 -8.38
C ASN A 137 -9.28 20.92 -6.96
N SER A 138 -10.32 21.17 -6.15
CA SER A 138 -10.14 21.57 -4.76
C SER A 138 -9.65 20.43 -3.85
N LEU A 139 -9.88 19.17 -4.26
CA LEU A 139 -9.47 17.97 -3.51
C LEU A 139 -8.02 17.54 -3.79
N ILE A 140 -7.41 18.02 -4.88
CA ILE A 140 -5.99 17.73 -5.22
C ILE A 140 -5.06 18.44 -4.23
N GLY A 141 -5.47 19.58 -3.68
CA GLY A 141 -4.68 20.40 -2.76
C GLY A 141 -3.56 21.20 -3.45
N ALA A 142 -2.77 21.94 -2.68
CA ALA A 142 -1.54 22.57 -3.17
C ALA A 142 -0.38 21.55 -3.21
N PRO A 143 0.61 21.70 -4.11
CA PRO A 143 1.84 20.91 -4.08
C PRO A 143 2.53 21.04 -2.71
N PRO A 144 2.81 19.93 -2.01
CA PRO A 144 3.54 19.99 -0.75
C PRO A 144 4.98 20.45 -0.97
N GLN A 145 5.57 21.06 0.06
CA GLN A 145 6.96 21.54 0.01
C GLN A 145 7.97 20.40 0.21
N ASP A 146 7.59 19.37 0.95
CA ASP A 146 8.38 18.16 1.16
C ASP A 146 7.89 17.05 0.24
N TYR A 147 8.76 16.10 -0.08
CA TYR A 147 8.32 14.82 -0.61
C TYR A 147 7.71 13.98 0.52
N ILE A 148 6.56 13.37 0.28
CA ILE A 148 5.87 12.56 1.28
C ILE A 148 5.79 11.14 0.76
N LEU A 149 6.52 10.25 1.42
CA LEU A 149 6.38 8.82 1.22
C LEU A 149 5.43 8.26 2.29
N GLU A 150 4.37 7.60 1.84
CA GLU A 150 3.37 7.01 2.71
C GLU A 150 3.50 5.49 2.71
N ILE A 151 3.51 4.91 3.91
CA ILE A 151 3.37 3.47 4.15
C ILE A 151 1.95 3.25 4.65
N TYR A 152 1.09 2.72 3.79
CA TYR A 152 -0.33 2.53 4.04
C TYR A 152 -0.63 1.06 4.40
N GLY A 153 -1.64 0.84 5.24
CA GLY A 153 -2.13 -0.51 5.59
C GLY A 153 -1.35 -1.20 6.70
N VAL A 154 -0.54 -0.46 7.46
CA VAL A 154 0.18 -0.99 8.62
C VAL A 154 -0.84 -1.32 9.72
N PRO A 155 -0.85 -2.51 10.33
CA PRO A 155 -1.81 -2.83 11.39
C PRO A 155 -1.72 -1.84 12.58
N ALA A 156 -2.84 -1.50 13.21
CA ALA A 156 -2.83 -0.55 14.31
C ALA A 156 -2.06 -1.05 15.54
N GLU A 157 -1.92 -2.37 15.69
CA GLU A 157 -1.19 -3.02 16.78
C GLU A 157 0.32 -2.72 16.74
N VAL A 158 0.84 -2.28 15.59
CA VAL A 158 2.22 -1.81 15.47
C VAL A 158 2.48 -0.64 16.42
N ALA A 159 1.49 0.25 16.57
CA ALA A 159 1.53 1.39 17.47
C ALA A 159 1.08 1.05 18.92
N HIS A 160 1.30 -0.17 19.40
CA HIS A 160 0.93 -0.59 20.76
C HIS A 160 1.60 0.23 21.87
N LEU A 161 2.78 0.80 21.62
CA LEU A 161 3.48 1.74 22.52
C LEU A 161 3.10 3.21 22.27
N GLY A 162 2.14 3.46 21.39
CA GLY A 162 1.70 4.78 20.95
C GLY A 162 2.30 5.19 19.61
N ALA A 163 1.57 6.06 18.90
CA ALA A 163 1.96 6.62 17.61
C ALA A 163 3.32 7.34 17.66
N GLY A 164 3.58 8.10 18.74
CA GLY A 164 4.83 8.84 18.89
C GLY A 164 6.09 7.97 18.93
N VAL A 165 6.01 6.74 19.45
CA VAL A 165 7.15 5.80 19.41
C VAL A 165 7.41 5.36 17.97
N VAL A 166 6.35 5.06 17.22
CA VAL A 166 6.47 4.70 15.79
C VAL A 166 7.06 5.87 14.99
N GLU A 167 6.60 7.10 15.23
CA GLU A 167 7.13 8.31 14.59
C GLU A 167 8.63 8.48 14.83
N ILE A 168 9.07 8.43 16.10
CA ILE A 168 10.49 8.59 16.49
C ILE A 168 11.37 7.49 15.86
N GLU A 169 10.93 6.24 15.94
CA GLU A 169 11.71 5.12 15.39
C GLU A 169 11.80 5.19 13.87
N THR A 170 10.68 5.48 13.20
CA THR A 170 10.65 5.68 11.75
C THR A 170 11.56 6.84 11.33
N GLU A 171 11.51 7.97 12.03
CA GLU A 171 12.32 9.15 11.70
C GLU A 171 13.81 8.83 11.81
N ARG A 172 14.21 8.07 12.84
CA ARG A 172 15.60 7.68 13.08
C ARG A 172 16.13 6.71 12.04
N THR A 173 15.34 5.72 11.66
CA THR A 173 15.79 4.61 10.79
C THR A 173 15.57 4.87 9.32
N SER A 174 14.65 5.77 8.96
CA SER A 174 14.28 5.99 7.57
C SER A 174 15.26 6.90 6.83
N PHE A 175 15.42 6.64 5.54
CA PHE A 175 16.13 7.51 4.60
C PHE A 175 15.79 7.14 3.16
N LEU A 176 15.95 8.11 2.26
CA LEU A 176 16.06 7.86 0.83
C LEU A 176 17.53 7.73 0.44
N ARG A 177 17.83 6.81 -0.47
CA ARG A 177 19.15 6.63 -1.06
C ARG A 177 19.02 6.68 -2.59
N THR A 178 19.68 7.66 -3.20
CA THR A 178 19.79 7.71 -4.66
C THR A 178 20.85 6.72 -5.16
N ARG A 179 20.85 6.42 -6.46
CA ARG A 179 21.87 5.56 -7.07
C ARG A 179 23.31 6.06 -6.87
N SER A 180 23.51 7.37 -6.81
CA SER A 180 24.82 8.00 -6.55
C SER A 180 25.35 7.75 -5.13
N GLY A 181 24.49 7.25 -4.22
CA GLY A 181 24.80 7.08 -2.80
C GLY A 181 24.40 8.27 -1.94
N ARG A 182 23.89 9.37 -2.51
CA ARG A 182 23.32 10.50 -1.74
C ARG A 182 22.17 9.99 -0.85
N ILE A 183 22.28 10.29 0.45
CA ILE A 183 21.29 9.96 1.48
C ILE A 183 20.47 11.22 1.81
N ILE A 184 19.15 11.08 1.82
CA ILE A 184 18.20 12.13 2.24
C ILE A 184 17.48 11.63 3.48
N LYS A 185 17.63 12.34 4.59
CA LYS A 185 17.00 12.01 5.86
C LYS A 185 15.62 12.66 5.97
N PRO A 186 14.69 12.03 6.70
CA PRO A 186 13.38 12.62 6.91
C PRO A 186 13.50 13.89 7.75
N THR A 187 12.61 14.86 7.50
CA THR A 187 12.43 16.07 8.32
C THR A 187 11.35 15.89 9.37
N LYS A 188 10.41 14.97 9.12
CA LYS A 188 9.24 14.73 9.96
C LYS A 188 8.63 13.37 9.64
N VAL A 189 8.03 12.73 10.64
CA VAL A 189 7.13 11.59 10.46
C VAL A 189 5.80 11.86 11.15
N GLU A 190 4.71 11.48 10.51
CA GLU A 190 3.36 11.53 11.08
C GLU A 190 2.69 10.16 10.97
N VAL A 191 2.03 9.72 12.04
CA VAL A 191 1.19 8.51 12.02
C VAL A 191 -0.28 8.91 11.99
N VAL A 192 -0.98 8.50 10.94
CA VAL A 192 -2.39 8.80 10.69
C VAL A 192 -3.24 7.55 10.94
N PRO A 193 -4.09 7.53 11.99
CA PRO A 193 -4.97 6.40 12.26
C PRO A 193 -6.07 6.24 11.20
N GLN A 194 -6.35 4.99 10.81
CA GLN A 194 -7.34 4.62 9.79
C GLN A 194 -8.13 3.37 10.22
N GLY A 195 -8.79 3.46 11.38
CA GLY A 195 -9.54 2.36 11.95
C GLY A 195 -8.62 1.24 12.45
N LEU A 196 -8.60 0.11 11.76
CA LEU A 196 -7.78 -1.06 12.12
C LEU A 196 -6.34 -0.99 11.59
N THR A 197 -6.04 0.02 10.78
CA THR A 197 -4.70 0.26 10.24
C THR A 197 -4.25 1.68 10.55
N ILE A 198 -2.96 1.94 10.37
CA ILE A 198 -2.35 3.25 10.36
C ILE A 198 -1.68 3.48 9.01
N ALA A 199 -1.59 4.75 8.62
CA ALA A 199 -0.69 5.20 7.57
C ALA A 199 0.46 5.96 8.21
N ILE A 200 1.69 5.72 7.76
CA ILE A 200 2.88 6.41 8.23
C ILE A 200 3.35 7.31 7.10
N GLN A 201 3.36 8.62 7.32
CA GLN A 201 3.78 9.63 6.36
C GLN A 201 5.17 10.12 6.73
N ILE A 202 6.13 9.87 5.86
CA ILE A 202 7.54 10.22 6.04
C ILE A 202 7.85 11.40 5.11
N HIS A 203 8.18 12.54 5.71
CA HIS A 203 8.48 13.77 5.00
C HIS A 203 9.97 13.85 4.74
N PHE A 204 10.36 14.06 3.48
CA PHE A 204 11.74 14.28 3.06
C PHE A 204 11.88 15.67 2.44
N PRO A 205 12.94 16.42 2.78
CA PRO A 205 13.15 17.76 2.24
C PRO A 205 13.39 17.69 0.73
N ASN A 206 12.84 18.65 -0.02
CA ASN A 206 13.10 18.80 -1.45
C ASN A 206 14.24 19.79 -1.77
N THR A 207 15.01 20.24 -0.77
CA THR A 207 16.04 21.30 -0.89
C THR A 207 17.11 20.98 -1.93
N ALA A 208 17.44 19.70 -2.09
CA ALA A 208 18.25 19.19 -3.19
C ALA A 208 17.39 18.18 -3.96
N PRO A 209 16.64 18.61 -5.00
CA PRO A 209 15.67 17.77 -5.69
C PRO A 209 16.25 16.45 -6.18
N ILE A 210 15.39 15.44 -6.21
CA ILE A 210 15.67 14.18 -6.91
C ILE A 210 15.39 14.42 -8.39
N GLU A 211 16.34 14.06 -9.24
CA GLU A 211 16.28 14.33 -10.68
C GLU A 211 16.30 13.03 -11.48
N LEU A 212 15.86 13.06 -12.74
CA LEU A 212 15.89 11.86 -13.61
C LEU A 212 17.29 11.24 -13.76
N LYS A 213 18.36 12.04 -13.63
CA LYS A 213 19.75 11.57 -13.65
C LYS A 213 20.12 10.69 -12.45
N ASP A 214 19.34 10.73 -11.37
CA ASP A 214 19.52 9.83 -10.22
C ASP A 214 19.10 8.39 -10.56
N GLU A 215 18.37 8.18 -11.67
CA GLU A 215 17.85 6.91 -12.23
C GLU A 215 16.89 6.13 -11.32
N GLU A 216 17.29 5.88 -10.08
CA GLU A 216 16.52 5.23 -9.04
C GLU A 216 16.66 5.94 -7.69
N VAL A 217 15.60 5.85 -6.89
CA VAL A 217 15.61 6.20 -5.48
C VAL A 217 15.11 5.01 -4.68
N GLU A 218 15.84 4.66 -3.63
CA GLU A 218 15.49 3.61 -2.69
C GLU A 218 15.01 4.23 -1.38
N CYS A 219 13.82 3.88 -0.93
CA CYS A 219 13.38 4.11 0.43
C CYS A 219 13.80 2.95 1.32
N VAL A 220 14.46 3.27 2.42
CA VAL A 220 14.75 2.33 3.50
C VAL A 220 14.05 2.84 4.76
N SER A 221 13.36 1.94 5.47
CA SER A 221 12.70 2.24 6.74
C SER A 221 12.66 0.99 7.61
N ASP A 222 12.97 1.14 8.90
CA ASP A 222 12.88 0.05 9.89
C ASP A 222 11.88 0.46 10.98
N LEU A 223 10.77 -0.26 11.02
CA LEU A 223 9.63 -0.02 11.91
C LEU A 223 9.67 -0.94 13.14
N GLN A 224 10.86 -1.44 13.50
CA GLN A 224 11.17 -2.40 14.59
C GLN A 224 10.60 -3.81 14.38
N ILE A 225 9.33 -3.91 14.01
CA ILE A 225 8.63 -5.17 13.80
C ILE A 225 8.72 -5.66 12.34
N PHE A 226 9.05 -4.78 11.40
CA PHE A 226 9.39 -5.11 10.03
C PHE A 226 10.21 -3.98 9.41
N ALA A 227 10.93 -4.29 8.34
CA ALA A 227 11.68 -3.31 7.56
C ALA A 227 11.18 -3.27 6.11
N ILE A 228 11.33 -2.12 5.48
CA ILE A 228 10.99 -1.87 4.08
C ILE A 228 12.25 -1.41 3.36
N HIS A 229 12.49 -2.02 2.20
CA HIS A 229 13.48 -1.60 1.22
C HIS A 229 12.79 -1.51 -0.14
N GLU A 230 12.38 -0.30 -0.51
CA GLU A 230 11.62 -0.08 -1.75
C GLU A 230 12.40 0.73 -2.75
N LYS A 231 12.50 0.23 -3.99
CA LYS A 231 13.15 0.94 -5.08
C LYS A 231 12.13 1.47 -6.08
N PHE A 232 12.30 2.74 -6.44
CA PHE A 232 11.50 3.42 -7.44
C PHE A 232 12.37 3.83 -8.63
N ARG A 233 11.94 3.47 -9.84
CA ARG A 233 12.64 3.83 -11.08
C ARG A 233 12.10 5.16 -11.59
N LEU A 234 12.94 6.20 -11.56
CA LEU A 234 12.51 7.57 -11.86
C LEU A 234 12.05 7.72 -13.32
N SER A 235 12.62 6.93 -14.24
CA SER A 235 12.18 6.90 -15.64
C SER A 235 10.75 6.42 -15.85
N GLN A 236 10.18 5.68 -14.88
CA GLN A 236 8.80 5.22 -14.90
C GLN A 236 7.85 6.17 -14.16
N MET A 237 8.40 7.12 -13.41
CA MET A 237 7.68 8.10 -12.58
C MET A 237 7.52 9.45 -13.27
N VAL A 238 7.52 9.44 -14.60
CA VAL A 238 7.25 10.62 -15.41
C VAL A 238 5.74 10.69 -15.68
N TYR A 239 5.13 11.82 -15.34
CA TYR A 239 3.73 12.11 -15.60
C TYR A 239 3.63 13.51 -16.22
N GLN A 240 2.88 13.63 -17.32
CA GLN A 240 2.78 14.88 -18.08
C GLN A 240 4.16 15.49 -18.44
N ASN A 241 5.11 14.65 -18.85
CA ASN A 241 6.49 15.00 -19.20
C ASN A 241 7.36 15.57 -18.06
N HIS A 242 6.92 15.45 -16.81
CA HIS A 242 7.68 15.87 -15.63
C HIS A 242 7.88 14.69 -14.68
N LEU A 243 9.02 14.67 -13.99
CA LEU A 243 9.24 13.72 -12.90
C LEU A 243 8.32 14.11 -11.74
N GLU A 244 7.49 13.18 -11.29
CA GLU A 244 6.56 13.38 -10.18
C GLU A 244 6.97 12.50 -8.99
N LEU A 245 7.06 13.11 -7.81
CA LEU A 245 7.40 12.49 -6.53
C LEU A 245 6.51 13.07 -5.44
#